data_AF-A0A7W1ARB6-F1
#
_entry.id   AF-A0A7W1ARB6-F1
#
_cell.length_a   1.000
_cell.length_b   1.000
_cell.length_c   1.000
_cell.angle_alpha   90.00
_cell.angle_beta   90.00
_cell.angle_gamma   90.00
#
_symmetry.space_group_name_H-M   'P 1'
#
loop_
_entity.id
_entity.type
_entity.pdbx_description
1 polymer ?
#
loop_
_entity_poly.entity_id
_entity_poly.type
_entity_poly.pdbx_seq_one_letter_code
_entity_poly.pdbx_strand_id
1 'polypeptide(L)'
;MMARFLAAAACGAALALGACGGSDSPADSPASGKPPDPNDKRAVAFACLRDDKQLQVRMVGDKSIQVGDRGGPRVEFFVSSGEAEGRQFDGNAQGAEQIGAALLYINRGGEDQLKLVEECLDDQ
;
A
#
# COMPACT_ATOMS: atom_id res chain seq x y z
N MET A 1 -11.19 28.66 61.65
CA MET A 1 -12.63 28.32 61.66
C MET A 1 -12.87 27.37 60.51
N MET A 2 -12.91 26.06 60.76
CA MET A 2 -14.14 25.24 60.91
C MET A 2 -15.05 25.37 59.66
N ALA A 3 -15.42 24.31 58.95
CA ALA A 3 -15.88 23.04 59.47
C ALA A 3 -15.60 21.84 58.53
N ARG A 4 -15.44 20.69 59.17
CA ARG A 4 -15.52 19.33 58.60
C ARG A 4 -16.99 18.95 58.48
N PHE A 5 -17.38 18.29 57.39
CA PHE A 5 -18.48 17.34 57.38
C PHE A 5 -18.08 16.10 56.59
N LEU A 6 -18.03 14.97 57.29
CA LEU A 6 -17.99 13.62 56.74
C LEU A 6 -19.41 13.21 56.32
N ALA A 7 -19.57 12.61 55.15
CA ALA A 7 -20.64 11.66 54.89
C ALA A 7 -20.17 10.64 53.84
N ALA A 8 -19.99 9.40 54.31
CA ALA A 8 -19.81 8.23 53.48
C ALA A 8 -21.17 7.76 52.94
N ALA A 9 -21.24 7.46 51.64
CA ALA A 9 -22.31 6.64 51.08
C ALA A 9 -21.70 5.79 49.96
N ALA A 10 -21.44 4.53 50.28
CA ALA A 10 -21.14 3.49 49.31
C ALA A 10 -22.44 3.06 48.61
N CYS A 11 -22.46 3.08 47.28
CA CYS A 11 -23.38 2.28 46.49
C CYS A 11 -22.68 1.89 45.20
N GLY A 12 -22.33 0.60 45.09
CA GLY A 12 -21.65 0.05 43.94
C GLY A 12 -22.57 -0.03 42.72
N ALA A 13 -21.98 0.22 41.56
CA ALA A 13 -22.44 -0.30 40.28
C ALA A 13 -21.20 -0.55 39.42
N ALA A 14 -20.86 -1.83 39.25
CA ALA A 14 -19.91 -2.27 38.24
C ALA A 14 -20.55 -2.06 36.87
N LEU A 15 -19.96 -1.19 36.05
CA LEU A 15 -20.26 -1.09 34.62
C LEU A 15 -18.96 -1.28 33.84
N ALA A 16 -19.09 -2.13 32.83
CA ALA A 16 -18.05 -2.80 32.09
C ALA A 16 -17.09 -1.84 31.37
N LEU A 17 -15.89 -2.38 31.12
CA LEU A 17 -14.82 -1.84 30.30
C LEU A 17 -15.32 -1.35 28.93
N GLY A 18 -15.54 -0.04 28.81
CA GLY A 18 -15.54 0.67 27.52
C GLY A 18 -14.12 1.05 27.13
N ALA A 19 -13.22 0.06 26.99
CA ALA A 19 -11.98 0.27 26.29
C ALA A 19 -12.29 0.31 24.79
N CYS A 20 -12.58 1.49 24.24
CA CYS A 20 -12.39 1.76 22.82
C CYS A 20 -10.88 1.77 22.56
N GLY A 21 -10.29 0.58 22.61
CA GLY A 21 -8.99 0.29 22.06
C GLY A 21 -9.09 0.23 20.54
N GLY A 22 -7.98 0.58 19.89
CA GLY A 22 -7.80 0.38 18.46
C GLY A 22 -7.93 1.67 17.67
N SER A 23 -6.90 2.52 17.73
CA SER A 23 -6.49 3.21 16.52
C SER A 23 -6.06 2.12 15.52
N ASP A 24 -7.01 1.60 14.74
CA ASP A 24 -6.71 0.79 13.56
C ASP A 24 -6.11 1.74 12.51
N SER A 25 -4.82 2.03 12.66
CA SER A 25 -3.98 2.25 11.49
C SER A 25 -3.99 0.92 10.73
N PRO A 26 -4.42 0.85 9.45
CA PRO A 26 -4.13 -0.33 8.67
C PRO A 26 -2.61 -0.49 8.65
N ALA A 27 -2.16 -1.61 9.22
CA ALA A 27 -0.78 -2.03 9.18
C ALA A 27 -0.42 -2.37 7.73
N ASP A 28 -0.09 -1.36 6.93
CA ASP A 28 0.57 -1.52 5.62
C ASP A 28 2.05 -1.86 5.83
N SER A 29 2.30 -2.94 6.55
CA SER A 29 3.63 -3.52 6.69
C SER A 29 3.49 -5.03 6.51
N PRO A 30 3.90 -5.59 5.35
CA PRO A 30 4.19 -7.01 5.30
C PRO A 30 5.52 -7.21 6.03
N ALA A 31 5.45 -7.30 7.34
CA ALA A 31 6.52 -7.85 8.15
C ALA A 31 6.20 -9.32 8.41
N SER A 32 6.73 -10.23 7.57
CA SER A 32 7.01 -11.64 7.91
C SER A 32 7.69 -12.33 6.73
N GLY A 33 8.84 -12.97 6.98
CA GLY A 33 9.78 -13.52 5.99
C GLY A 33 9.31 -14.76 5.20
N LYS A 34 8.06 -14.76 4.72
CA LYS A 34 7.60 -15.67 3.68
C LYS A 34 7.81 -14.97 2.32
N PRO A 35 8.38 -15.65 1.31
CA PRO A 35 8.42 -15.09 -0.04
C PRO A 35 7.01 -14.76 -0.55
N PRO A 36 6.84 -13.73 -1.39
CA PRO A 36 5.55 -13.38 -1.96
C PRO A 36 4.93 -14.58 -2.71
N ASP A 37 3.61 -14.66 -2.71
CA ASP A 37 2.92 -15.63 -3.56
C ASP A 37 3.26 -15.31 -5.03
N PRO A 38 3.83 -16.25 -5.80
CA PRO A 38 4.20 -16.00 -7.20
C PRO A 38 3.00 -15.67 -8.11
N ASN A 39 1.77 -15.92 -7.64
CA ASN A 39 0.54 -15.53 -8.35
C ASN A 39 0.08 -14.10 -7.99
N ASP A 40 0.56 -13.52 -6.89
CA ASP A 40 0.36 -12.11 -6.56
C ASP A 40 1.47 -11.29 -7.21
N LYS A 41 1.28 -10.98 -8.50
CA LYS A 41 2.22 -10.22 -9.33
C LYS A 41 2.61 -8.88 -8.70
N ARG A 42 1.64 -8.21 -8.04
CA ARG A 42 1.89 -6.98 -7.31
C ARG A 42 2.82 -7.20 -6.12
N ALA A 43 2.60 -8.24 -5.31
CA ALA A 43 3.49 -8.54 -4.19
C ALA A 43 4.90 -8.93 -4.65
N VAL A 44 5.02 -9.67 -5.76
CA VAL A 44 6.31 -10.00 -6.39
C VAL A 44 7.04 -8.73 -6.84
N ALA A 45 6.39 -7.87 -7.63
CA ALA A 45 6.99 -6.61 -8.07
C ALA A 45 7.34 -5.70 -6.87
N PHE A 46 6.49 -5.62 -5.85
CA PHE A 46 6.78 -4.84 -4.64
C PHE A 46 8.03 -5.33 -3.91
N ALA A 47 8.20 -6.66 -3.78
CA ALA A 47 9.38 -7.24 -3.19
C ALA A 47 10.63 -6.95 -4.03
N CYS A 48 10.59 -7.13 -5.36
CA CYS A 48 11.71 -6.80 -6.23
C CYS A 48 12.12 -5.31 -6.11
N LEU A 49 11.15 -4.40 -6.19
CA LEU A 49 11.41 -2.95 -6.11
C LEU A 49 12.04 -2.56 -4.77
N ARG A 50 11.52 -3.10 -3.66
CA ARG A 50 11.95 -2.76 -2.30
C ARG A 50 13.26 -3.46 -1.91
N ASP A 51 13.33 -4.76 -2.14
CA ASP A 51 14.35 -5.64 -1.57
C ASP A 51 15.54 -5.80 -2.54
N ASP A 52 15.29 -5.90 -3.84
CA ASP A 52 16.35 -6.13 -4.83
C ASP A 52 16.89 -4.81 -5.39
N LYS A 53 15.99 -3.89 -5.76
CA LYS A 53 16.35 -2.58 -6.35
C LYS A 53 16.54 -1.48 -5.31
N GLN A 54 16.19 -1.75 -4.04
CA GLN A 54 16.34 -0.80 -2.92
C GLN A 54 15.65 0.55 -3.17
N LEU A 55 14.52 0.54 -3.91
CA LEU A 55 13.72 1.72 -4.17
C LEU A 55 12.77 1.99 -3.01
N GLN A 56 12.51 3.27 -2.74
CA GLN A 56 11.42 3.65 -1.84
C GLN A 56 10.09 3.39 -2.54
N VAL A 57 9.33 2.42 -2.04
CA VAL A 57 8.02 2.05 -2.59
C VAL A 57 6.97 1.91 -1.49
N ARG A 58 5.71 2.14 -1.86
CA ARG A 58 4.56 1.87 -1.00
C ARG A 58 3.42 1.25 -1.80
N MET A 59 2.68 0.34 -1.18
CA MET A 59 1.40 -0.09 -1.72
C MET A 59 0.39 1.07 -1.59
N VAL A 60 -0.44 1.23 -2.61
CA VAL A 60 -1.51 2.24 -2.62
C VAL A 60 -2.80 1.54 -3.01
N GLY A 61 -3.67 1.35 -2.01
CA GLY A 61 -4.88 0.54 -2.17
C GLY A 61 -4.55 -0.89 -2.62
N ASP A 62 -5.51 -1.50 -3.33
CA ASP A 62 -5.46 -2.93 -3.63
C ASP A 62 -4.81 -3.25 -4.98
N LYS A 63 -4.51 -2.24 -5.79
CA LYS A 63 -4.05 -2.42 -7.18
C LYS A 63 -2.78 -1.67 -7.54
N SER A 64 -2.20 -0.87 -6.66
CA SER A 64 -1.10 0.01 -7.08
C SER A 64 0.11 -0.02 -6.18
N ILE A 65 1.25 0.30 -6.78
CA ILE A 65 2.52 0.62 -6.11
C ILE A 65 2.89 2.05 -6.51
N GLN A 66 3.20 2.88 -5.53
CA GLN A 66 3.88 4.14 -5.78
C GLN A 66 5.39 3.96 -5.55
N VAL A 67 6.18 4.43 -6.51
CA VAL A 67 7.62 4.56 -6.41
C VAL A 67 8.00 6.00 -6.06
N GLY A 68 8.84 6.16 -5.05
CA GLY A 68 9.30 7.44 -4.52
C GLY A 68 8.19 8.29 -3.91
N ASP A 69 8.27 9.60 -4.16
CA ASP A 69 7.29 10.56 -3.66
C ASP A 69 5.94 10.45 -4.37
N ARG A 70 4.97 11.28 -3.98
CA ARG A 70 3.61 11.25 -4.57
C ARG A 70 3.55 11.60 -6.05
N GLY A 71 4.60 12.20 -6.61
CA GLY A 71 4.68 12.56 -8.03
C GLY A 71 5.67 11.70 -8.82
N GLY A 72 6.21 10.63 -8.22
CA GLY A 72 7.06 9.66 -8.90
C GLY A 72 6.26 8.63 -9.71
N PRO A 73 6.92 7.59 -10.26
CA PRO A 73 6.27 6.54 -11.01
C PRO A 73 5.20 5.80 -10.20
N ARG A 74 4.11 5.43 -10.86
CA ARG A 74 3.05 4.60 -10.28
C ARG A 74 2.82 3.39 -11.17
N VAL A 75 2.73 2.22 -10.56
CA VAL A 75 2.34 0.99 -11.24
C VAL A 75 0.93 0.61 -10.81
N GLU A 76 0.06 0.30 -11.75
CA GLU A 76 -1.28 -0.23 -11.51
C GLU A 76 -1.38 -1.65 -12.08
N PHE A 77 -1.89 -2.59 -11.30
CA PHE A 77 -1.94 -4.01 -11.63
C PHE A 77 -3.38 -4.43 -11.96
N PHE A 78 -3.50 -5.24 -13.00
CA PHE A 78 -4.75 -5.81 -13.49
C PHE A 78 -4.70 -7.33 -13.45
N VAL A 79 -5.85 -7.97 -13.66
CA VAL A 79 -5.92 -9.45 -13.66
C VAL A 79 -5.26 -10.03 -14.91
N SER A 80 -5.25 -9.28 -16.01
CA SER A 80 -4.69 -9.73 -17.28
C SER A 80 -4.13 -8.57 -18.11
N SER A 81 -3.28 -8.90 -19.08
CA SER A 81 -2.81 -7.94 -20.08
C SER A 81 -3.95 -7.35 -20.91
N GLY A 82 -4.98 -8.13 -21.25
CA GLY A 82 -6.14 -7.62 -21.99
C GLY A 82 -6.96 -6.60 -21.19
N GLU A 83 -7.02 -6.72 -19.86
CA GLU A 83 -7.66 -5.71 -19.01
C GLU A 83 -6.84 -4.40 -18.97
N ALA A 84 -5.51 -4.50 -18.85
CA ALA A 84 -4.60 -3.35 -18.90
C ALA A 84 -4.68 -2.63 -20.27
N GLU A 85 -4.64 -3.39 -21.36
CA GLU A 85 -4.75 -2.89 -22.73
C GLU A 85 -6.12 -2.23 -22.96
N GLY A 86 -7.21 -2.86 -22.52
CA GLY A 86 -8.55 -2.30 -22.59
C GLY A 86 -8.64 -0.95 -21.88
N ARG A 87 -7.95 -0.79 -20.74
CA ARG A 87 -7.91 0.49 -20.03
C ARG A 87 -7.23 1.61 -20.82
N GLN A 88 -6.20 1.27 -21.59
CA GLN A 88 -5.56 2.21 -22.51
C GLN A 88 -6.47 2.54 -23.70
N PHE A 89 -7.13 1.55 -24.31
CA PHE A 89 -8.05 1.77 -25.42
C PHE A 89 -9.28 2.61 -25.04
N ASP A 90 -9.79 2.45 -23.82
CA ASP A 90 -10.87 3.30 -23.31
C ASP A 90 -10.41 4.75 -23.04
N GLY A 91 -9.14 5.09 -23.27
CA GLY A 91 -8.56 6.42 -23.06
C GLY A 91 -8.30 6.75 -21.60
N ASN A 92 -8.31 5.76 -20.70
CA ASN A 92 -8.26 5.97 -19.26
C ASN A 92 -6.89 5.69 -18.63
N ALA A 93 -5.90 5.34 -19.45
CA ALA A 93 -4.52 5.15 -19.03
C ALA A 93 -3.53 5.88 -19.96
N GLN A 94 -3.88 7.09 -20.37
CA GLN A 94 -3.02 7.91 -21.22
C GLN A 94 -1.68 8.18 -20.53
N GLY A 95 -0.59 8.00 -21.27
CA GLY A 95 0.77 8.18 -20.77
C GLY A 95 1.26 7.05 -19.85
N ALA A 96 0.49 5.98 -19.68
CA ALA A 96 0.99 4.75 -19.10
C ALA A 96 1.59 3.85 -20.18
N GLU A 97 2.67 3.18 -19.85
CA GLU A 97 3.20 2.05 -20.60
C GLU A 97 2.59 0.75 -20.08
N GLN A 98 2.25 -0.17 -20.98
CA GLN A 98 1.77 -1.50 -20.60
C GLN A 98 2.93 -2.49 -20.56
N ILE A 99 3.07 -3.17 -19.42
CA ILE A 99 4.05 -4.24 -19.21
C ILE A 99 3.30 -5.44 -18.64
N GLY A 100 3.02 -6.43 -19.50
CA GLY A 100 2.17 -7.56 -19.15
C GLY A 100 0.77 -7.11 -18.69
N ALA A 101 0.43 -7.43 -17.43
CA ALA A 101 -0.82 -7.05 -16.77
C ALA A 101 -0.70 -5.77 -15.92
N ALA A 102 0.41 -5.03 -16.04
CA ALA A 102 0.65 -3.79 -15.32
C ALA A 102 0.64 -2.57 -16.25
N LEU A 103 0.24 -1.42 -15.70
CA LEU A 103 0.36 -0.11 -16.33
C LEU A 103 1.32 0.75 -15.52
N LEU A 104 2.45 1.11 -16.14
CA LEU A 104 3.47 1.99 -15.59
C LEU A 104 3.22 3.44 -16.02
N TYR A 105 2.82 4.27 -15.07
CA TYR A 105 2.70 5.71 -15.24
C TYR A 105 4.03 6.37 -14.85
N ILE A 106 4.75 6.91 -15.84
CA ILE A 106 6.11 7.46 -15.67
C ILE A 106 6.16 8.62 -14.68
N ASN A 107 5.21 9.56 -14.78
CA ASN A 107 5.17 10.81 -14.01
C ASN A 107 6.55 11.52 -14.01
N ARG A 108 7.14 11.78 -12.83
CA ARG A 108 8.46 12.42 -12.70
C ARG A 108 9.62 11.42 -12.54
N GLY A 109 9.42 10.15 -12.91
CA GLY A 109 10.48 9.14 -12.89
C GLY A 109 11.63 9.50 -13.83
N GLY A 110 12.86 9.43 -13.34
CA GLY A 110 14.04 9.51 -14.19
C GLY A 110 14.30 8.18 -14.90
N GLU A 111 14.97 8.20 -16.05
CA GLU A 111 15.23 7.03 -16.90
C GLU A 111 15.82 5.84 -16.12
N ASP A 112 16.84 6.08 -15.28
CA ASP A 112 17.48 5.01 -14.49
C ASP A 112 16.51 4.38 -13.48
N GLN A 113 15.62 5.18 -12.88
CA GLN A 113 14.60 4.65 -11.96
C GLN A 113 13.56 3.83 -12.72
N LEU A 114 13.14 4.28 -13.91
CA LEU A 114 12.15 3.59 -14.72
C LEU A 114 12.66 2.23 -15.19
N LYS A 115 13.93 2.13 -15.61
CA LYS A 115 14.56 0.85 -15.96
C LYS A 115 14.51 -0.16 -14.82
N LEU A 116 14.83 0.26 -13.60
CA LEU A 116 14.75 -0.62 -12.42
C LEU A 116 13.31 -1.05 -12.13
N VAL A 117 12.34 -0.19 -12.43
CA VAL A 117 10.91 -0.52 -12.30
C VAL A 117 10.49 -1.53 -13.36
N GLU A 118 10.82 -1.29 -14.62
CA GLU A 118 10.55 -2.17 -15.77
C GLU A 118 11.14 -3.57 -15.56
N GLU A 119 12.39 -3.66 -15.12
CA GLU A 119 13.03 -4.95 -14.80
C GLU A 119 12.22 -5.76 -13.76
N CYS A 120 11.69 -5.11 -12.72
CA CYS A 120 10.84 -5.79 -11.74
C CYS A 120 9.43 -6.13 -12.25
N LEU A 121 9.00 -5.53 -13.36
CA LEU A 121 7.71 -5.79 -13.99
C LEU A 121 7.78 -6.83 -15.11
N ASP A 122 8.95 -7.07 -15.69
CA ASP A 122 9.16 -8.10 -16.71
C ASP A 122 9.31 -9.51 -16.10
N ASP A 123 9.78 -9.61 -14.85
CA ASP A 123 10.09 -10.88 -14.17
C ASP A 123 8.87 -11.58 -13.50
N GLN A 124 7.66 -11.06 -13.72
CA GLN A 124 6.44 -11.47 -13.01
C GLN A 124 5.44 -12.22 -13.89
#